data_AF-A0A7V2EYC7-F1
#
_entry.id   AF-A0A7V2EYC7-F1
#
_cell.length_a   1.000
_cell.length_b   1.000
_cell.length_c   1.000
_cell.angle_alpha   90.00
_cell.angle_beta   90.00
_cell.angle_gamma   90.00
#
_symmetry.space_group_name_H-M   'P 1'
#
loop_
_entity.id
_entity.type
_entity.pdbx_description
1 polymer ?
#
loop_
_entity_poly.entity_id
_entity_poly.type
_entity_poly.pdbx_seq_one_letter_code
_entity_poly.pdbx_strand_id
1 'polypeptide(L)'
;MRKPATKPIRNCRLYLPVIPPSPRPTARAIQRKKSPPPSILNRRLLTRLSISLKQPDRSPRNQTTSLMPQVPEPMNSDGVRKCAPSLYIKEVVMQTIDKGFSFTVPISADDWAYAQRRLTYLEAVLVQVLNCEGRIQEWYDARELAELKLPGLPGTKAGITRAAGTRNWKRREVSGKGGVRYQYHYASFPERAFDSLIARILGVELPGAVTPPKPEIAPPPALPEPSPANTTPPWVLPFMRLLKGGAHGDITTAWHNLPDHLPDGVNMPTKEEAATVIMRFGLAGN
;
A
#
# COMPACT_ATOMS: atom_id res chain seq x y z
N MET A 1 -46.42 7.23 -45.74
CA MET A 1 -45.75 7.46 -44.44
C MET A 1 -46.57 6.80 -43.33
N ARG A 2 -46.12 5.65 -42.79
CA ARG A 2 -46.79 4.93 -41.71
C ARG A 2 -45.99 5.14 -40.41
N LYS A 3 -46.63 5.67 -39.36
CA LYS A 3 -46.03 5.85 -38.02
C LYS A 3 -45.83 4.47 -37.34
N PRO A 4 -44.71 4.21 -36.66
CA PRO A 4 -44.54 2.98 -35.89
C PRO A 4 -45.30 3.05 -34.56
N ALA A 5 -45.99 1.96 -34.23
CA ALA A 5 -46.76 1.80 -33.00
C ALA A 5 -45.84 1.47 -31.82
N THR A 6 -45.86 2.32 -30.80
CA THR A 6 -45.18 2.14 -29.51
C THR A 6 -45.93 1.08 -28.69
N LYS A 7 -45.29 -0.05 -28.39
CA LYS A 7 -45.84 -1.06 -27.47
C LYS A 7 -45.59 -0.62 -26.02
N PRO A 8 -46.56 -0.75 -25.11
CA PRO A 8 -46.35 -0.44 -23.70
C PRO A 8 -45.48 -1.51 -23.05
N ILE A 9 -44.49 -1.04 -22.27
CA ILE A 9 -43.62 -1.86 -21.44
C ILE A 9 -44.49 -2.54 -20.37
N ARG A 10 -44.56 -3.87 -20.43
CA ARG A 10 -45.24 -4.68 -19.40
C ARG A 10 -44.47 -4.56 -18.09
N ASN A 11 -45.16 -4.11 -17.05
CA ASN A 11 -44.73 -4.19 -15.66
C ASN A 11 -44.35 -5.64 -15.31
N CYS A 12 -43.06 -5.92 -15.20
CA CYS A 12 -42.53 -7.13 -14.56
C CYS A 12 -42.74 -7.00 -13.04
N ARG A 13 -43.95 -7.36 -12.59
CA ARG A 13 -44.24 -7.60 -11.18
C ARG A 13 -43.57 -8.94 -10.82
N LEU A 14 -42.32 -8.88 -10.39
CA LEU A 14 -41.61 -10.03 -9.85
C LEU A 14 -42.39 -10.56 -8.64
N TYR A 15 -42.94 -11.75 -8.78
CA TYR A 15 -43.54 -12.52 -7.71
C TYR A 15 -42.45 -12.88 -6.69
N LEU A 16 -42.38 -12.14 -5.58
CA LEU A 16 -41.74 -12.64 -4.37
C LEU A 16 -42.61 -13.78 -3.80
N PRO A 17 -42.05 -14.96 -3.50
CA PRO A 17 -42.81 -16.00 -2.83
C PRO A 17 -43.20 -15.53 -1.43
N VAL A 18 -44.51 -15.51 -1.17
CA VAL A 18 -45.08 -15.28 0.16
C VAL A 18 -44.62 -16.44 1.06
N ILE A 19 -43.68 -16.16 1.96
CA ILE A 19 -43.25 -17.11 2.98
C ILE A 19 -44.42 -17.28 3.97
N PRO A 20 -44.98 -18.49 4.16
CA PRO A 20 -46.05 -18.69 5.12
C PRO A 20 -45.55 -18.43 6.55
N PRO A 21 -46.35 -17.82 7.43
CA PRO A 21 -45.96 -17.57 8.81
C PRO A 21 -45.72 -18.90 9.55
N SER A 22 -44.58 -18.98 10.23
CA SER A 22 -44.22 -20.11 11.11
C SER A 22 -45.37 -20.45 12.07
N PRO A 23 -45.70 -21.74 12.26
CA PRO A 23 -46.70 -22.14 13.24
C PRO A 23 -46.28 -21.69 14.64
N ARG A 24 -47.19 -21.01 15.35
CA ARG A 24 -47.00 -20.60 16.75
C ARG A 24 -46.84 -21.87 17.61
N PRO A 25 -45.92 -21.88 18.59
CA PRO A 25 -45.83 -22.99 19.53
C PRO A 25 -47.14 -23.07 20.33
N THR A 26 -47.84 -24.18 20.15
CA THR A 26 -49.00 -24.58 20.95
C THR A 26 -48.63 -24.57 22.43
N ALA A 27 -49.39 -23.81 23.22
CA ALA A 27 -49.32 -23.77 24.66
C ALA A 27 -49.53 -25.17 25.25
N ARG A 28 -48.45 -25.83 25.65
CA ARG A 28 -48.51 -27.01 26.51
C ARG A 28 -48.49 -26.58 27.97
N ALA A 29 -49.50 -27.06 28.69
CA ALA A 29 -49.76 -26.85 30.09
C ALA A 29 -48.53 -27.07 30.97
N ILE A 30 -48.12 -26.03 31.69
CA ILE A 30 -47.22 -26.14 32.82
C ILE A 30 -48.10 -26.14 34.08
N GLN A 31 -48.14 -27.30 34.73
CA GLN A 31 -48.75 -27.50 36.03
C GLN A 31 -48.16 -26.54 37.07
N ARG A 32 -49.03 -25.80 37.75
CA ARG A 32 -48.72 -24.93 38.88
C ARG A 32 -48.24 -25.77 40.07
N LYS A 33 -46.94 -25.76 40.37
CA LYS A 33 -46.44 -26.03 41.72
C LYS A 33 -46.47 -24.72 42.52
N LYS A 34 -47.26 -24.68 43.60
CA LYS A 34 -47.31 -23.59 44.57
C LYS A 34 -45.94 -23.42 45.24
N SER A 35 -45.31 -22.26 45.04
CA SER A 35 -44.20 -21.78 45.87
C SER A 35 -44.74 -20.86 46.98
N PRO A 36 -44.12 -20.85 48.18
CA PRO A 36 -44.55 -20.04 49.32
C PRO A 36 -44.21 -18.55 49.14
N PRO A 37 -44.87 -17.64 49.90
CA PRO A 37 -44.74 -16.19 49.70
C PRO A 37 -43.37 -15.66 50.12
N PRO A 38 -42.87 -14.57 49.49
CA PRO A 38 -41.62 -13.96 49.88
C PRO A 38 -41.79 -13.19 51.20
N SER A 39 -41.02 -13.59 52.20
CA SER A 39 -40.77 -12.81 53.40
C SER A 39 -39.98 -11.54 53.05
N ILE A 40 -40.39 -10.48 53.72
CA ILE A 40 -39.78 -9.15 53.77
C ILE A 40 -38.33 -9.29 54.23
N LEU A 41 -37.34 -8.87 53.42
CA LEU A 41 -36.12 -8.18 53.88
C LEU A 41 -35.24 -7.72 52.70
N ASN A 42 -34.59 -6.57 52.92
CA ASN A 42 -33.54 -5.92 52.12
C ASN A 42 -33.94 -4.97 50.99
N ARG A 43 -34.51 -3.86 51.47
CA ARG A 43 -34.38 -2.51 50.94
C ARG A 43 -32.94 -2.01 51.19
N ARG A 44 -32.05 -2.08 50.19
CA ARG A 44 -30.86 -1.20 50.04
C ARG A 44 -30.14 -1.58 48.72
N LEU A 45 -29.56 -0.57 48.07
CA LEU A 45 -28.78 -0.60 46.82
C LEU A 45 -29.55 -0.18 45.54
N LEU A 46 -30.11 1.03 45.59
CA LEU A 46 -30.08 1.94 44.45
C LEU A 46 -29.13 3.08 44.80
N THR A 47 -27.89 3.06 44.28
CA THR A 47 -27.11 4.26 44.01
C THR A 47 -25.82 3.93 43.23
N ARG A 48 -25.55 4.79 42.24
CA ARG A 48 -24.27 5.04 41.56
C ARG A 48 -23.82 4.08 40.46
N LEU A 49 -24.35 4.36 39.27
CA LEU A 49 -23.53 4.43 38.06
C LEU A 49 -22.53 5.58 38.23
N SER A 50 -21.26 5.24 38.46
CA SER A 50 -20.12 6.15 38.27
C SER A 50 -19.14 5.43 37.36
N ILE A 51 -19.02 5.96 36.15
CA ILE A 51 -18.04 5.55 35.14
C ILE A 51 -16.66 5.83 35.72
N SER A 52 -15.94 4.78 36.10
CA SER A 52 -14.55 4.84 36.53
C SER A 52 -13.67 4.47 35.33
N LEU A 53 -13.10 5.50 34.70
CA LEU A 53 -11.99 5.36 33.75
C LEU A 53 -10.79 4.81 34.52
N LYS A 54 -10.55 3.51 34.36
CA LYS A 54 -9.39 2.81 34.92
C LYS A 54 -8.17 3.16 34.08
N GLN A 55 -7.30 4.02 34.61
CA GLN A 55 -5.96 4.25 34.08
C GLN A 55 -5.11 2.96 34.25
N PRO A 56 -4.23 2.64 33.29
CA PRO A 56 -3.31 1.52 33.45
C PRO A 56 -2.12 1.89 34.36
N ASP A 57 -1.92 1.04 35.36
CA ASP A 57 -0.75 0.95 36.23
C ASP A 57 0.57 0.96 35.43
N ARG A 58 1.41 1.97 35.67
CA ARG A 58 2.84 1.94 35.33
C ARG A 58 3.60 1.42 36.54
N SER A 59 4.05 0.17 36.44
CA SER A 59 5.03 -0.43 37.36
C SER A 59 6.42 0.19 37.15
N PRO A 60 7.27 0.31 38.19
CA PRO A 60 8.56 0.99 38.11
C PRO A 60 9.65 0.03 37.60
N ARG A 61 10.43 0.47 36.61
CA ARG A 61 11.67 -0.22 36.21
C ARG A 61 12.85 0.73 36.39
N ASN A 62 13.57 0.47 37.47
CA ASN A 62 15.01 0.59 37.71
C ASN A 62 15.81 1.43 36.72
N GLN A 63 16.29 2.57 37.23
CA GLN A 63 17.36 3.35 36.65
C GLN A 63 18.70 2.63 36.89
N THR A 64 19.46 2.41 35.83
CA THR A 64 20.89 2.07 35.88
C THR A 64 21.58 2.91 34.82
N THR A 65 22.34 3.88 35.33
CA THR A 65 23.62 4.42 34.85
C THR A 65 23.99 4.22 33.38
N SER A 66 24.14 5.33 32.65
CA SER A 66 25.33 5.51 31.79
C SER A 66 25.55 6.98 31.46
N LEU A 67 26.72 7.48 31.88
CA LEU A 67 27.34 8.73 31.45
C LEU A 67 27.50 8.73 29.92
N MET A 68 27.37 9.90 29.28
CA MET A 68 28.28 10.41 28.25
C MET A 68 27.92 11.87 27.90
N PRO A 69 28.87 12.66 27.37
CA PRO A 69 29.00 14.09 27.61
C PRO A 69 28.32 14.99 26.58
N GLN A 70 28.12 16.25 27.00
CA GLN A 70 27.67 17.36 26.18
C GLN A 70 28.70 17.71 25.09
N VAL A 71 28.22 17.89 23.86
CA VAL A 71 28.95 18.50 22.75
C VAL A 71 28.34 19.88 22.49
N PRO A 72 29.13 20.96 22.46
CA PRO A 72 28.62 22.31 22.22
C PRO A 72 28.36 22.57 20.73
N GLU A 73 27.27 23.29 20.45
CA GLU A 73 26.92 23.83 19.12
C GLU A 73 27.92 24.89 18.64
N PRO A 74 28.25 24.94 17.33
CA PRO A 74 28.97 26.05 16.77
C PRO A 74 28.05 27.19 16.34
N MET A 75 28.48 28.39 16.72
CA MET A 75 27.93 29.69 16.37
C MET A 75 27.91 29.96 14.86
N ASN A 76 26.89 30.71 14.46
CA ASN A 76 26.68 31.30 13.16
C ASN A 76 27.37 32.68 13.10
N SER A 77 28.19 32.92 12.07
CA SER A 77 28.63 34.26 11.69
C SER A 77 28.99 34.35 10.20
N ASP A 78 28.37 35.33 9.55
CA ASP A 78 28.87 36.13 8.42
C ASP A 78 28.78 35.59 6.97
N GLY A 79 27.62 35.84 6.38
CA GLY A 79 27.43 36.87 5.34
C GLY A 79 28.33 36.89 4.10
N VAL A 80 27.75 36.59 2.92
CA VAL A 80 28.06 37.29 1.65
C VAL A 80 26.80 37.33 0.77
N ARG A 81 26.33 38.55 0.47
CA ARG A 81 25.36 38.84 -0.60
C ARG A 81 26.06 38.72 -1.95
N LYS A 82 25.47 38.01 -2.91
CA LYS A 82 25.67 38.29 -4.34
C LYS A 82 24.36 38.26 -5.12
N CYS A 83 24.25 39.27 -5.98
CA CYS A 83 23.09 39.74 -6.71
C CYS A 83 22.52 38.74 -7.72
N ALA A 84 21.21 38.87 -7.96
CA ALA A 84 20.42 38.21 -8.99
C ALA A 84 20.90 38.54 -10.42
N PRO A 85 20.38 37.87 -11.46
CA PRO A 85 19.12 38.37 -12.04
C PRO A 85 18.17 37.30 -12.61
N SER A 86 16.93 37.76 -12.84
CA SER A 86 16.04 37.38 -13.96
C SER A 86 15.34 36.02 -13.87
N LEU A 87 14.03 35.87 -14.08
CA LEU A 87 12.87 36.72 -14.31
C LEU A 87 11.66 35.75 -14.29
N TYR A 88 10.45 36.26 -14.05
CA TYR A 88 9.15 35.61 -14.26
C TYR A 88 8.80 34.39 -13.41
N ILE A 89 8.17 34.60 -12.25
CA ILE A 89 6.92 33.90 -11.89
C ILE A 89 6.01 34.91 -11.19
N LYS A 90 4.78 35.03 -11.70
CA LYS A 90 3.72 35.92 -11.21
C LYS A 90 3.55 35.80 -9.70
N GLU A 91 3.64 36.95 -9.03
CA GLU A 91 3.21 37.13 -7.65
C GLU A 91 1.70 36.87 -7.55
N VAL A 92 1.33 35.69 -7.08
CA VAL A 92 0.18 35.57 -6.21
C VAL A 92 0.71 35.84 -4.81
N VAL A 93 0.49 37.07 -4.35
CA VAL A 93 0.66 37.44 -2.95
C VAL A 93 -0.36 36.63 -2.15
N MET A 94 0.01 35.42 -1.74
CA MET A 94 -0.52 34.85 -0.51
C MET A 94 0.43 35.27 0.60
N GLN A 95 -0.11 36.15 1.44
CA GLN A 95 0.46 36.69 2.64
C GLN A 95 1.24 35.62 3.42
N THR A 96 2.43 36.02 3.86
CA THR A 96 3.32 35.24 4.71
C THR A 96 2.60 34.86 6.01
N ILE A 97 2.33 33.57 6.19
CA ILE A 97 2.07 33.01 7.52
C ILE A 97 3.44 32.69 8.11
N ASP A 98 4.05 33.70 8.73
CA ASP A 98 5.32 33.60 9.44
C ASP A 98 5.13 32.87 10.77
N LYS A 99 5.00 31.53 10.65
CA LYS A 99 5.23 30.43 11.59
C LYS A 99 4.57 29.22 10.95
N GLY A 100 5.29 28.55 10.05
CA GLY A 100 4.78 27.43 9.27
C GLY A 100 4.38 26.26 10.18
N PHE A 101 3.12 26.23 10.63
CA PHE A 101 2.54 25.02 11.16
C PHE A 101 2.42 24.04 10.01
N SER A 102 3.16 22.93 10.11
CA SER A 102 2.96 21.84 9.17
C SER A 102 1.59 21.23 9.44
N PHE A 103 0.64 21.45 8.53
CA PHE A 103 -0.69 20.81 8.56
C PHE A 103 -0.64 19.34 8.10
N THR A 104 0.56 18.77 7.89
CA THR A 104 0.70 17.37 7.52
C THR A 104 0.72 16.51 8.77
N VAL A 105 -0.31 15.67 8.94
CA VAL A 105 -0.31 14.61 9.95
C VAL A 105 0.31 13.37 9.31
N PRO A 106 1.44 12.84 9.82
CA PRO A 106 1.97 11.57 9.34
C PRO A 106 1.01 10.45 9.80
N ILE A 107 0.48 9.70 8.84
CA ILE A 107 -0.39 8.56 9.07
C ILE A 107 0.33 7.31 8.59
N SER A 108 0.22 6.20 9.33
CA SER A 108 0.80 4.93 8.89
C SER A 108 0.15 4.45 7.59
N ALA A 109 0.90 3.74 6.76
CA ALA A 109 0.35 3.19 5.52
C ALA A 109 -0.83 2.24 5.78
N ASP A 110 -0.80 1.50 6.89
CA ASP A 110 -1.85 0.56 7.27
C ASP A 110 -3.15 1.29 7.68
N ASP A 111 -3.04 2.37 8.46
CA ASP A 111 -4.19 3.18 8.88
C ASP A 111 -4.81 3.89 7.67
N TRP A 112 -3.99 4.42 6.77
CA TRP A 112 -4.45 5.03 5.52
C TRP A 112 -5.15 4.00 4.63
N ALA A 113 -4.57 2.81 4.44
CA ALA A 113 -5.19 1.74 3.67
C ALA A 113 -6.52 1.27 4.28
N TYR A 114 -6.60 1.18 5.60
CA TYR A 114 -7.84 0.88 6.31
C TYR A 114 -8.90 1.98 6.09
N ALA A 115 -8.51 3.25 6.22
CA ALA A 115 -9.40 4.39 6.03
C ALA A 115 -9.95 4.42 4.59
N GLN A 116 -9.09 4.23 3.59
CA GLN A 116 -9.48 4.20 2.19
C GLN A 116 -10.47 3.06 1.90
N ARG A 117 -10.18 1.84 2.38
CA ARG A 117 -11.10 0.69 2.22
C ARG A 117 -12.43 0.93 2.92
N ARG A 118 -12.41 1.54 4.12
CA ARG A 118 -13.62 1.87 4.87
C ARG A 118 -14.47 2.89 4.11
N LEU A 119 -13.85 3.92 3.54
CA LEU A 119 -14.55 4.93 2.74
C LEU A 119 -15.24 4.29 1.53
N THR A 120 -14.49 3.54 0.71
CA THR A 120 -15.04 2.86 -0.48
C THR A 120 -16.17 1.90 -0.13
N TYR A 121 -16.03 1.16 0.97
CA TYR A 121 -17.09 0.27 1.45
C TYR A 121 -18.35 1.04 1.86
N LEU A 122 -18.19 2.12 2.62
CA LEU A 122 -19.33 2.94 3.08
C LEU A 122 -20.02 3.65 1.92
N GLU A 123 -19.27 4.11 0.91
CA GLU A 123 -19.83 4.67 -0.32
C GLU A 123 -20.69 3.63 -1.06
N ALA A 124 -20.17 2.42 -1.24
CA ALA A 124 -20.91 1.34 -1.90
C ALA A 124 -22.17 0.94 -1.12
N VAL A 125 -22.07 0.82 0.20
CA VAL A 125 -23.22 0.53 1.07
C VAL A 125 -24.24 1.66 1.06
N LEU A 126 -23.80 2.92 1.01
CA LEU A 126 -24.71 4.06 0.93
C LEU A 126 -25.54 3.98 -0.35
N VAL A 127 -24.91 3.68 -1.49
CA VAL A 127 -25.63 3.45 -2.76
C VAL A 127 -26.64 2.30 -2.63
N GLN A 128 -26.25 1.18 -2.02
CA GLN A 128 -27.14 0.03 -1.79
C GLN A 128 -28.34 0.39 -0.90
N VAL A 129 -28.12 1.15 0.18
CA VAL A 129 -29.18 1.58 1.11
C VAL A 129 -30.13 2.57 0.43
N LEU A 130 -29.60 3.50 -0.37
CA LEU A 130 -30.43 4.44 -1.15
C LEU A 130 -31.30 3.71 -2.17
N ASN A 131 -30.82 2.59 -2.72
CA ASN A 131 -31.59 1.72 -3.60
C ASN A 131 -32.59 0.81 -2.86
N CYS A 132 -32.76 0.97 -1.54
CA CYS A 132 -33.70 0.23 -0.69
C CYS A 132 -33.46 -1.30 -0.65
N GLU A 133 -32.24 -1.75 -0.95
CA GLU A 133 -31.92 -3.17 -1.16
C GLU A 133 -31.14 -3.85 -0.02
N GLY A 134 -30.79 -3.17 1.08
CA GLY A 134 -29.86 -3.78 2.01
C GLY A 134 -29.73 -3.23 3.42
N ARG A 135 -29.11 -4.09 4.24
CA ARG A 135 -28.60 -3.81 5.59
C ARG A 135 -27.08 -3.62 5.52
N ILE A 136 -26.53 -2.80 6.42
CA ILE A 136 -25.08 -2.58 6.54
C ILE A 136 -24.44 -3.78 7.26
N GLN A 137 -23.56 -4.54 6.59
CA GLN A 137 -22.91 -5.73 7.18
C GLN A 137 -21.38 -5.64 7.12
N GLU A 138 -20.73 -5.21 8.20
CA GLU A 138 -19.26 -5.07 8.24
C GLU A 138 -18.50 -6.39 8.52
N TRP A 139 -19.18 -7.39 9.09
CA TRP A 139 -18.57 -8.61 9.61
C TRP A 139 -19.18 -9.84 8.93
N TYR A 140 -18.32 -10.75 8.49
CA TYR A 140 -18.70 -11.93 7.70
C TYR A 140 -18.25 -13.23 8.36
N ASP A 141 -19.09 -14.25 8.32
CA ASP A 141 -18.74 -15.61 8.77
C ASP A 141 -17.87 -16.31 7.71
N ALA A 142 -16.98 -17.22 8.14
CA ALA A 142 -16.19 -18.03 7.19
C ALA A 142 -17.06 -18.89 6.24
N ARG A 143 -18.26 -19.29 6.69
CA ARG A 143 -19.20 -20.04 5.85
C ARG A 143 -19.79 -19.16 4.75
N GLU A 144 -20.23 -17.96 5.13
CA GLU A 144 -20.78 -16.96 4.21
C GLU A 144 -19.74 -16.56 3.17
N LEU A 145 -18.49 -16.33 3.57
CA LEU A 145 -17.40 -16.04 2.65
C LEU A 145 -17.12 -17.17 1.64
N ALA A 146 -17.26 -18.44 2.06
CA ALA A 146 -17.12 -19.58 1.15
C ALA A 146 -18.27 -19.66 0.14
N GLU A 147 -19.49 -19.32 0.58
CA GLU A 147 -20.68 -19.26 -0.28
C GLU A 147 -20.61 -18.10 -1.28
N LEU A 148 -20.01 -16.96 -0.88
CA LEU A 148 -19.81 -15.79 -1.76
C LEU A 148 -18.83 -16.05 -2.91
N LYS A 149 -17.94 -17.04 -2.80
CA LYS A 149 -16.94 -17.44 -3.83
C LYS A 149 -16.15 -16.26 -4.39
N LEU A 150 -15.68 -15.38 -3.51
CA LEU A 150 -14.91 -14.19 -3.90
C LEU A 150 -13.53 -14.59 -4.49
N PRO A 151 -13.05 -13.90 -5.54
CA PRO A 151 -11.75 -14.18 -6.14
C PRO A 151 -10.61 -13.88 -5.17
N GLY A 152 -9.59 -14.75 -5.16
CA GLY A 152 -8.45 -14.63 -4.24
C GLY A 152 -8.71 -15.16 -2.82
N LEU A 153 -9.92 -15.64 -2.55
CA LEU A 153 -10.31 -16.33 -1.32
C LEU A 153 -10.44 -17.84 -1.59
N PRO A 154 -10.01 -18.72 -0.68
CA PRO A 154 -10.26 -20.15 -0.82
C PRO A 154 -11.77 -20.44 -0.69
N GLY A 155 -12.30 -21.30 -1.58
CA GLY A 155 -13.74 -21.64 -1.62
C GLY A 155 -14.23 -22.55 -0.48
N THR A 156 -13.39 -22.86 0.51
CA THR A 156 -13.75 -23.74 1.64
C THR A 156 -13.61 -23.00 2.97
N LYS A 157 -14.55 -23.23 3.90
CA LYS A 157 -14.52 -22.63 5.25
C LYS A 157 -13.17 -22.84 5.95
N ALA A 158 -12.63 -24.06 5.89
CA ALA A 158 -11.34 -24.40 6.49
C ALA A 158 -10.17 -23.62 5.86
N GLY A 159 -10.18 -23.48 4.54
CA GLY A 159 -9.20 -22.66 3.82
C GLY A 159 -9.25 -21.20 4.27
N ILE A 160 -10.45 -20.65 4.46
CA ILE A 160 -10.64 -19.25 4.89
C ILE A 160 -10.09 -19.04 6.29
N THR A 161 -10.39 -19.95 7.24
CA THR A 161 -9.86 -19.84 8.60
C THR A 161 -8.33 -19.92 8.63
N ARG A 162 -7.72 -20.79 7.80
CA ARG A 162 -6.25 -20.86 7.66
C ARG A 162 -5.68 -19.58 7.07
N ALA A 163 -6.24 -19.10 5.96
CA ALA A 163 -5.81 -17.86 5.30
C ALA A 163 -5.91 -16.64 6.22
N ALA A 164 -6.99 -16.56 7.00
CA ALA A 164 -7.20 -15.52 7.99
C ALA A 164 -6.19 -15.58 9.13
N GLY A 165 -5.77 -16.78 9.55
CA GLY A 165 -4.69 -16.96 10.52
C GLY A 165 -3.33 -16.54 9.98
N THR A 166 -2.98 -17.01 8.78
CA THR A 166 -1.69 -16.69 8.12
C THR A 166 -1.53 -15.19 7.88
N ARG A 167 -2.60 -14.49 7.50
CA ARG A 167 -2.58 -13.05 7.19
C ARG A 167 -3.09 -12.19 8.34
N ASN A 168 -3.25 -12.76 9.53
CA ASN A 168 -3.71 -12.09 10.75
C ASN A 168 -4.93 -11.17 10.57
N TRP A 169 -6.01 -11.70 9.99
CA TRP A 169 -7.20 -10.89 9.72
C TRP A 169 -7.89 -10.43 11.01
N LYS A 170 -8.42 -9.20 10.96
CA LYS A 170 -9.22 -8.65 12.05
C LYS A 170 -10.47 -9.51 12.23
N ARG A 171 -10.53 -10.19 13.37
CA ARG A 171 -11.58 -11.14 13.71
C ARG A 171 -12.24 -10.77 15.04
N ARG A 172 -13.53 -11.09 15.16
CA ARG A 172 -14.28 -11.00 16.41
C ARG A 172 -14.89 -12.35 16.77
N GLU A 173 -14.98 -12.62 18.05
CA GLU A 173 -15.63 -13.80 18.59
C GLU A 173 -17.12 -13.53 18.78
N VAL A 174 -17.95 -14.45 18.33
CA VAL A 174 -19.40 -14.41 18.48
C VAL A 174 -19.84 -15.71 19.11
N SER A 175 -20.49 -15.62 20.28
CA SER A 175 -21.08 -16.77 20.95
C SER A 175 -22.39 -17.16 20.26
N GLY A 176 -22.57 -18.45 19.98
CA GLY A 176 -23.79 -18.98 19.37
C GLY A 176 -24.20 -20.33 19.96
N LYS A 177 -25.30 -20.90 19.45
CA LYS A 177 -25.90 -22.19 19.89
C LYS A 177 -25.00 -23.44 19.70
N GLY A 178 -23.71 -23.27 19.42
CA GLY A 178 -22.76 -24.37 19.20
C GLY A 178 -21.32 -23.94 19.48
N GLY A 179 -21.11 -23.10 20.49
CA GLY A 179 -19.79 -22.58 20.87
C GLY A 179 -19.46 -21.23 20.23
N VAL A 180 -18.17 -20.89 20.26
CA VAL A 180 -17.63 -19.64 19.74
C VAL A 180 -17.40 -19.75 18.23
N ARG A 181 -17.85 -18.74 17.49
CA ARG A 181 -17.60 -18.59 16.06
C ARG A 181 -16.78 -17.32 15.82
N TYR A 182 -15.97 -17.35 14.78
CA TYR A 182 -15.20 -16.19 14.36
C TYR A 182 -15.84 -15.51 13.15
N GLN A 183 -15.97 -14.20 13.25
CA GLN A 183 -16.33 -13.32 12.15
C GLN A 183 -15.14 -12.46 11.75
N TYR A 184 -15.03 -12.19 10.45
CA TYR A 184 -13.92 -11.46 9.85
C TYR A 184 -14.41 -10.13 9.29
N HIS A 185 -13.61 -9.08 9.48
CA HIS A 185 -13.91 -7.74 8.99
C HIS A 185 -13.52 -7.59 7.52
N TYR A 186 -14.35 -6.93 6.70
CA TYR A 186 -14.10 -6.76 5.25
C TYR A 186 -12.75 -6.11 4.95
N ALA A 187 -12.31 -5.16 5.78
CA ALA A 187 -11.07 -4.42 5.55
C ALA A 187 -9.81 -5.31 5.55
N SER A 188 -9.87 -6.50 6.16
CA SER A 188 -8.75 -7.46 6.18
C SER A 188 -8.73 -8.40 4.97
N PHE A 189 -9.71 -8.30 4.06
CA PHE A 189 -9.77 -9.20 2.90
C PHE A 189 -8.66 -8.88 1.89
N PRO A 190 -8.28 -9.86 1.04
CA PRO A 190 -7.41 -9.62 -0.10
C PRO A 190 -8.04 -8.59 -1.03
N GLU A 191 -7.23 -7.79 -1.71
CA GLU A 191 -7.68 -6.72 -2.60
C GLU A 191 -8.72 -7.21 -3.63
N ARG A 192 -8.39 -8.26 -4.39
CA ARG A 192 -9.33 -8.86 -5.36
C ARG A 192 -10.66 -9.29 -4.77
N ALA A 193 -10.65 -9.80 -3.54
CA ALA A 193 -11.86 -10.22 -2.86
C ALA A 193 -12.68 -9.02 -2.39
N PHE A 194 -12.01 -7.96 -1.93
CA PHE A 194 -12.65 -6.71 -1.54
C PHE A 194 -13.31 -6.04 -2.76
N ASP A 195 -12.62 -5.93 -3.89
CA ASP A 195 -13.17 -5.31 -5.10
C ASP A 195 -14.42 -6.06 -5.60
N SER A 196 -14.36 -7.39 -5.60
CA SER A 196 -15.50 -8.24 -5.96
C SER A 196 -16.66 -8.12 -4.98
N LEU A 197 -16.38 -7.90 -3.69
CA LEU A 197 -17.42 -7.61 -2.69
C LEU A 197 -18.09 -6.26 -2.96
N ILE A 198 -17.31 -5.21 -3.23
CA ILE A 198 -17.82 -3.88 -3.55
C ILE A 198 -18.67 -3.91 -4.82
N ALA A 199 -18.19 -4.55 -5.87
CA ALA A 199 -18.92 -4.68 -7.13
C ALA A 199 -20.26 -5.38 -6.95
N ARG A 200 -20.28 -6.44 -6.14
CA ARG A 200 -21.51 -7.16 -5.81
C ARG A 200 -22.49 -6.30 -5.03
N ILE A 201 -22.01 -5.46 -4.10
CA ILE A 201 -22.85 -4.48 -3.37
C ILE A 201 -23.47 -3.47 -4.34
N LEU A 202 -22.71 -3.02 -5.33
CA LEU A 202 -23.16 -2.06 -6.34
C LEU A 202 -24.02 -2.70 -7.45
N GLY A 203 -24.19 -4.03 -7.46
CA GLY A 203 -24.84 -4.76 -8.55
C GLY A 203 -24.06 -4.70 -9.88
N VAL A 204 -22.79 -4.34 -9.83
CA VAL A 204 -21.90 -4.28 -10.99
C VAL A 204 -21.19 -5.62 -11.07
N GLU A 205 -21.34 -6.34 -12.18
CA GLU A 205 -20.58 -7.55 -12.41
C GLU A 205 -19.18 -7.16 -12.89
N LEU A 206 -18.18 -7.26 -12.01
CA LEU A 206 -16.78 -7.07 -12.43
C LEU A 206 -16.45 -8.18 -13.44
N PRO A 207 -15.93 -7.84 -14.64
CA PRO A 207 -15.49 -8.85 -15.59
C PRO A 207 -14.44 -9.73 -14.91
N GLY A 208 -14.80 -10.98 -14.66
CA GLY A 208 -14.05 -11.88 -13.80
C GLY A 208 -12.62 -12.05 -14.28
N ALA A 209 -11.65 -11.69 -13.42
CA ALA A 209 -10.23 -11.96 -13.58
C ALA A 209 -9.70 -11.90 -15.03
N VAL A 210 -10.17 -10.92 -15.81
CA VAL A 210 -9.52 -10.59 -17.07
C VAL A 210 -8.21 -9.99 -16.61
N THR A 211 -7.15 -10.80 -16.58
CA THR A 211 -5.79 -10.28 -16.51
C THR A 211 -5.77 -9.17 -17.55
N PRO A 212 -5.64 -7.88 -17.17
CA PRO A 212 -5.61 -6.83 -18.16
C PRO A 212 -4.54 -7.28 -19.16
N PRO A 213 -4.85 -7.33 -20.48
CA PRO A 213 -3.84 -7.70 -21.46
C PRO A 213 -2.64 -6.85 -21.12
N LYS A 214 -1.54 -7.51 -20.73
CA LYS A 214 -0.30 -6.82 -20.37
C LYS A 214 -0.10 -5.82 -21.48
N PRO A 215 -0.11 -4.50 -21.21
CA PRO A 215 0.02 -3.53 -22.28
C PRO A 215 1.26 -3.96 -23.06
N GLU A 216 1.05 -4.29 -24.33
CA GLU A 216 2.11 -4.71 -25.22
C GLU A 216 2.91 -3.44 -25.49
N ILE A 217 3.81 -3.15 -24.56
CA ILE A 217 4.81 -2.11 -24.70
C ILE A 217 5.58 -2.53 -25.94
N ALA A 218 5.39 -1.79 -27.03
CA ALA A 218 6.20 -1.97 -28.23
C ALA A 218 7.67 -2.02 -27.77
N PRO A 219 8.47 -2.97 -28.28
CA PRO A 219 9.88 -3.03 -27.93
C PRO A 219 10.44 -1.61 -28.10
N PRO A 220 11.11 -1.05 -27.07
CA PRO A 220 11.66 0.29 -27.16
C PRO A 220 12.43 0.40 -28.49
N PRO A 221 12.26 1.49 -29.25
CA PRO A 221 12.99 1.67 -30.50
C PRO A 221 14.46 1.39 -30.20
N ALA A 222 15.10 0.56 -31.02
CA ALA A 222 16.49 0.19 -30.85
C ALA A 222 17.27 1.48 -30.58
N LEU A 223 17.83 1.59 -29.36
CA LEU A 223 18.68 2.71 -29.02
C LEU A 223 19.73 2.79 -30.14
N PRO A 224 20.03 3.97 -30.70
CA PRO A 224 21.14 4.09 -31.63
C PRO A 224 22.35 3.46 -30.97
N GLU A 225 22.96 2.48 -31.64
CA GLU A 225 24.21 1.83 -31.23
C GLU A 225 25.13 2.91 -30.65
N PRO A 226 25.67 2.73 -29.43
CA PRO A 226 26.52 3.74 -28.83
C PRO A 226 27.66 3.99 -29.82
N SER A 227 27.67 5.19 -30.41
CA SER A 227 28.74 5.59 -31.30
C SER A 227 30.05 5.40 -30.54
N PRO A 228 31.06 4.69 -31.10
CA PRO A 228 32.33 4.45 -30.42
C PRO A 228 33.12 5.75 -30.14
N ALA A 229 32.58 6.89 -30.57
CA ALA A 229 33.16 8.21 -30.41
C ALA A 229 33.59 8.54 -28.97
N ASN A 230 32.94 8.00 -27.92
CA ASN A 230 33.29 8.34 -26.53
C ASN A 230 33.92 7.20 -25.72
N THR A 231 34.22 6.06 -26.33
CA THR A 231 34.85 4.94 -25.62
C THR A 231 36.36 5.07 -25.69
N THR A 232 37.00 5.22 -24.53
CA THR A 232 38.46 5.15 -24.42
C THR A 232 38.96 3.80 -24.95
N PRO A 233 39.86 3.76 -25.95
CA PRO A 233 40.36 2.51 -26.49
C PRO A 233 41.00 1.62 -25.41
N PRO A 234 40.86 0.29 -25.50
CA PRO A 234 41.26 -0.65 -24.45
C PRO A 234 42.76 -0.59 -24.08
N TRP A 235 43.60 -0.08 -24.98
CA TRP A 235 45.04 0.09 -24.77
C TRP A 235 45.43 1.36 -23.99
N VAL A 236 44.55 2.37 -23.92
CA VAL A 236 44.88 3.67 -23.31
C VAL A 236 45.07 3.56 -21.81
N LEU A 237 44.29 2.72 -21.12
CA LEU A 237 44.41 2.54 -19.66
C LEU A 237 45.72 1.84 -19.25
N PRO A 238 46.14 0.72 -19.87
CA PRO A 238 47.47 0.15 -19.68
C PRO A 238 48.60 1.16 -19.97
N PHE A 239 48.47 1.92 -21.06
CA PHE A 239 49.45 2.95 -21.43
C PHE A 239 49.56 4.06 -20.38
N MET A 240 48.44 4.58 -19.87
CA MET A 240 48.46 5.57 -18.77
C MET A 240 49.06 5.00 -17.48
N ARG A 241 48.85 3.71 -17.19
CA ARG A 241 49.46 3.04 -16.03
C ARG A 241 50.98 2.97 -16.17
N LEU A 242 51.49 2.73 -17.38
CA LEU A 242 52.93 2.74 -17.68
C LEU A 242 53.53 4.14 -17.55
N LEU A 243 52.85 5.17 -18.08
CA LEU A 243 53.29 6.56 -17.94
C LEU A 243 53.39 7.01 -16.48
N LYS A 244 52.40 6.63 -15.64
CA LYS A 244 52.36 7.03 -14.22
C LYS A 244 53.29 6.21 -13.32
N GLY A 245 53.58 4.96 -13.69
CA GLY A 245 54.31 4.01 -12.85
C GLY A 245 55.72 3.66 -13.36
N GLY A 246 55.80 3.04 -14.53
CA GLY A 246 57.01 2.36 -15.01
C GLY A 246 57.96 3.19 -15.87
N ALA A 247 57.48 4.28 -16.48
CA ALA A 247 58.25 5.09 -17.43
C ALA A 247 58.56 6.51 -16.95
N HIS A 248 58.20 6.89 -15.70
CA HIS A 248 58.45 8.22 -15.12
C HIS A 248 58.10 9.42 -16.03
N GLY A 249 57.07 9.29 -16.88
CA GLY A 249 56.67 10.34 -17.82
C GLY A 249 57.25 10.24 -19.23
N ASP A 250 58.16 9.30 -19.52
CA ASP A 250 58.71 9.11 -20.86
C ASP A 250 57.76 8.33 -21.78
N ILE A 251 57.19 9.03 -22.75
CA ILE A 251 56.20 8.52 -23.71
C ILE A 251 56.79 7.39 -24.57
N THR A 252 58.05 7.52 -25.00
CA THR A 252 58.73 6.54 -25.85
C THR A 252 58.94 5.21 -25.12
N THR A 253 59.40 5.27 -23.88
CA THR A 253 59.65 4.10 -23.02
C THR A 253 58.34 3.39 -22.67
N ALA A 254 57.28 4.15 -22.36
CA ALA A 254 55.95 3.59 -22.13
C ALA A 254 55.35 2.92 -23.36
N TRP A 255 55.61 3.45 -24.57
CA TRP A 255 55.15 2.86 -25.83
C TRP A 255 55.83 1.52 -26.13
N HIS A 256 57.15 1.42 -25.89
CA HIS A 256 57.89 0.17 -26.09
C HIS A 256 57.48 -0.95 -25.13
N ASN A 257 57.05 -0.61 -23.92
CA ASN A 257 56.63 -1.58 -22.90
C ASN A 257 55.13 -1.93 -23.00
N LEU A 258 54.34 -1.24 -23.83
CA LEU A 258 52.90 -1.47 -23.98
C LEU A 258 52.53 -2.90 -24.45
N PRO A 259 53.26 -3.56 -25.39
CA PRO A 259 52.94 -4.91 -25.85
C PRO A 259 52.83 -5.94 -24.73
N ASP A 260 53.69 -5.84 -23.71
CA ASP A 260 53.76 -6.80 -22.61
C ASP A 260 52.60 -6.64 -21.59
N HIS A 261 51.83 -5.57 -21.70
CA HIS A 261 50.77 -5.20 -20.77
C HIS A 261 49.37 -5.11 -21.41
N LEU A 262 49.23 -5.55 -22.66
CA LEU A 262 47.95 -5.64 -23.36
C LEU A 262 47.19 -6.93 -23.00
N PRO A 263 45.87 -6.86 -22.76
CA PRO A 263 45.05 -8.06 -22.57
C PRO A 263 44.88 -8.84 -23.88
N ASP A 264 44.72 -10.16 -23.78
CA ASP A 264 44.60 -11.07 -24.93
C ASP A 264 43.48 -10.64 -25.89
N GLY A 265 43.82 -10.47 -27.18
CA GLY A 265 42.86 -10.16 -28.24
C GLY A 265 42.68 -8.68 -28.60
N VAL A 266 43.49 -7.77 -28.04
CA VAL A 266 43.48 -6.35 -28.43
C VAL A 266 44.53 -6.06 -29.52
N ASN A 267 44.10 -5.49 -30.65
CA ASN A 267 45.01 -5.04 -31.70
C ASN A 267 45.79 -3.79 -31.24
N MET A 268 47.10 -3.79 -31.46
CA MET A 268 47.95 -2.62 -31.20
C MET A 268 47.59 -1.51 -32.19
N PRO A 269 47.33 -0.28 -31.73
CA PRO A 269 47.05 0.86 -32.60
C PRO A 269 48.30 1.25 -33.40
N THR A 270 48.07 1.84 -34.58
CA THR A 270 49.14 2.44 -35.39
C THR A 270 49.69 3.68 -34.68
N LYS A 271 50.96 4.04 -34.91
CA LYS A 271 51.60 5.22 -34.27
C LYS A 271 50.78 6.51 -34.45
N GLU A 272 50.19 6.69 -35.62
CA GLU A 272 49.37 7.85 -35.98
C GLU A 272 48.02 7.88 -35.25
N GLU A 273 47.38 6.71 -35.11
CA GLU A 273 46.13 6.55 -34.37
C GLU A 273 46.35 6.79 -32.87
N ALA A 274 47.45 6.26 -32.33
CA ALA A 274 47.82 6.48 -30.94
C ALA A 274 48.14 7.95 -30.66
N ALA A 275 48.88 8.63 -31.54
CA ALA A 275 49.15 10.06 -31.40
C ALA A 275 47.86 10.88 -31.36
N THR A 276 46.90 10.56 -32.25
CA THR A 276 45.59 11.23 -32.29
C THR A 276 44.81 11.05 -31.00
N VAL A 277 44.80 9.83 -30.45
CA VAL A 277 44.14 9.49 -29.18
C VAL A 277 44.83 10.17 -27.99
N ILE A 278 46.17 10.17 -27.94
CA ILE A 278 46.97 10.80 -26.89
C ILE A 278 46.75 12.33 -26.89
N MET A 279 46.72 12.96 -28.06
CA MET A 279 46.39 14.39 -28.20
C MET A 279 44.95 14.68 -27.75
N ARG A 280 43.98 13.83 -28.14
CA ARG A 280 42.58 13.95 -27.72
C ARG A 280 42.41 13.89 -26.20
N PHE A 281 43.19 13.08 -25.52
CA PHE A 281 43.17 12.95 -24.05
C PHE A 281 44.07 13.96 -23.33
N GLY A 282 44.75 14.86 -24.04
CA GLY A 282 45.64 15.87 -23.45
C GLY A 282 46.85 15.27 -22.73
N LEU A 283 47.28 14.07 -23.12
CA LEU A 283 48.38 13.33 -22.48
C LEU A 283 49.77 13.73 -23.01
N ALA A 284 49.82 14.37 -24.17
CA ALA A 284 51.01 15.07 -24.65
C ALA A 284 50.84 16.56 -24.31
N GLY A 285 51.43 16.99 -23.19
CA GLY A 285 51.62 18.40 -22.90
C GLY A 285 52.73 18.97 -23.79
N ASN A 286 52.61 20.27 -24.12
CA ASN A 286 53.71 21.08 -24.63
C ASN A 286 54.95 21.01 -23.73
#